data_AF-A0A2V5KDH2-F1
#
_entry.id   AF-A0A2V5KDH2-F1
#
_cell.length_a   1.000
_cell.length_b   1.000
_cell.length_c   1.000
_cell.angle_alpha   90.00
_cell.angle_beta   90.00
_cell.angle_gamma   90.00
#
_symmetry.space_group_name_H-M   'P 1'
#
loop_
_entity.id
_entity.type
_entity.pdbx_description
1 polymer ?
#
loop_
_entity_poly.entity_id
_entity_poly.type
_entity_poly.pdbx_seq_one_letter_code
_entity_poly.pdbx_strand_id
1 'polypeptide(L)'
;MTFFGRFRYKARLTLKTPSTSTTIMKKKSASKSAFFNLRVLMGLCIVLAGVVLALGGLGTFSAITANSAQAQPKQQKPKILDIQGLPPGFDCSKIHDLGIDKMENLRAGRIMIACGAAQGGSSSPSSAFLRLTKDLLPAPLAYGAADVDLVTHPETFPNITQSETYTIANPDNPNQVLVAYNDSRGRNATPINISAVSVSTDGGLTFDRLTCPDVGGSCTVIGQGPFAGTEGDPVILYNKPTGKFFTVWIDTGCGGGGMGGYYSATPSDPHSWTHYCVHSGGSDDRESGWADNNPSSPFFGRMYVSWNDFARGQGIFVRHSNDNGVTWSNETQVTNSFIRDVQITGDPTNGDVYVAGMDEGGGGFPHNDINKIYRSTDGGVTFTNTYTGPTFPGPGVGAVGYFAVMFTDGGGYWRHEGWGEP
;
A
#
# COMPACT_ATOMS: atom_id res chain seq x y z
N MET A 1 -31.78 -32.03 51.11
CA MET A 1 -32.79 -32.89 51.78
C MET A 1 -34.17 -32.40 51.38
N THR A 2 -35.08 -33.36 51.15
CA THR A 2 -36.37 -33.34 50.45
C THR A 2 -37.38 -32.21 50.77
N PHE A 3 -37.99 -31.65 49.70
CA PHE A 3 -39.35 -31.04 49.54
C PHE A 3 -40.26 -30.72 50.74
N PHE A 4 -40.98 -29.58 50.66
CA PHE A 4 -42.46 -29.55 50.57
C PHE A 4 -43.01 -28.13 50.19
N GLY A 5 -44.09 -28.05 49.42
CA GLY A 5 -44.80 -26.77 49.14
C GLY A 5 -45.76 -26.82 47.94
N ARG A 6 -47.09 -26.86 48.17
CA ARG A 6 -48.14 -26.99 47.14
C ARG A 6 -48.60 -25.65 46.56
N PHE A 7 -49.04 -25.64 45.29
CA PHE A 7 -50.12 -24.76 44.82
C PHE A 7 -51.19 -25.54 44.02
N ARG A 8 -52.45 -25.09 44.11
CA ARG A 8 -53.63 -25.64 43.42
C ARG A 8 -54.08 -24.68 42.32
N TYR A 9 -54.58 -25.17 41.18
CA TYR A 9 -55.61 -24.45 40.40
C TYR A 9 -56.70 -25.40 39.84
N LYS A 10 -57.87 -24.82 39.53
CA LYS A 10 -59.16 -25.52 39.32
C LYS A 10 -59.38 -26.04 37.89
N ALA A 11 -60.32 -26.98 37.73
CA ALA A 11 -60.79 -27.53 36.46
C ALA A 11 -62.31 -27.36 36.24
N ARG A 12 -62.75 -27.37 34.96
CA ARG A 12 -64.06 -27.81 34.40
C ARG A 12 -63.89 -27.92 32.86
N LEU A 13 -64.10 -29.03 32.15
CA LEU A 13 -65.32 -29.86 31.89
C LEU A 13 -66.44 -29.09 31.13
N THR A 14 -67.07 -29.57 30.02
CA THR A 14 -66.87 -30.76 29.13
C THR A 14 -67.82 -30.74 27.89
N LEU A 15 -67.47 -31.42 26.77
CA LEU A 15 -68.29 -32.22 25.79
C LEU A 15 -69.63 -31.66 25.17
N LYS A 16 -70.21 -32.08 24.00
CA LYS A 16 -69.87 -32.99 22.86
C LYS A 16 -70.75 -32.66 21.59
N THR A 17 -70.41 -33.28 20.46
CA THR A 17 -70.98 -33.25 19.06
C THR A 17 -72.34 -33.99 18.87
N PRO A 18 -73.12 -33.93 17.73
CA PRO A 18 -72.76 -34.45 16.37
C PRO A 18 -73.43 -33.76 15.12
N SER A 19 -73.59 -34.50 14.01
CA SER A 19 -73.54 -34.06 12.60
C SER A 19 -74.74 -34.46 11.71
N THR A 20 -74.89 -33.82 10.53
CA THR A 20 -75.52 -34.43 9.32
C THR A 20 -74.82 -34.00 8.01
N SER A 21 -75.18 -34.57 6.85
CA SER A 21 -74.29 -34.71 5.67
C SER A 21 -75.03 -34.84 4.31
N THR A 22 -74.46 -34.32 3.20
CA THR A 22 -74.87 -34.63 1.80
C THR A 22 -73.76 -34.49 0.74
N THR A 23 -73.89 -35.19 -0.39
CA THR A 23 -72.83 -35.55 -1.37
C THR A 23 -73.14 -35.09 -2.80
N ILE A 24 -72.14 -34.89 -3.69
CA ILE A 24 -72.18 -35.18 -5.16
C ILE A 24 -70.77 -35.05 -5.82
N MET A 25 -70.57 -35.61 -7.03
CA MET A 25 -69.27 -36.07 -7.58
C MET A 25 -68.54 -35.19 -8.63
N LYS A 26 -67.20 -35.35 -8.67
CA LYS A 26 -66.24 -35.38 -9.81
C LYS A 26 -66.30 -34.33 -10.95
N LYS A 27 -65.15 -33.66 -11.17
CA LYS A 27 -64.52 -33.46 -12.51
C LYS A 27 -62.99 -33.69 -12.44
N LYS A 28 -62.39 -34.14 -13.55
CA LYS A 28 -60.94 -34.36 -13.75
C LYS A 28 -60.35 -33.30 -14.68
N SER A 29 -59.00 -33.21 -14.72
CA SER A 29 -58.18 -32.35 -15.60
C SER A 29 -58.11 -30.87 -15.17
N ALA A 30 -57.00 -30.13 -15.31
CA ALA A 30 -55.79 -30.39 -16.10
C ALA A 30 -54.48 -30.01 -15.37
N SER A 31 -53.36 -30.60 -15.82
CA SER A 31 -52.01 -30.23 -15.38
C SER A 31 -51.70 -28.78 -15.77
N LYS A 32 -51.20 -27.97 -14.82
CA LYS A 32 -50.60 -26.65 -15.11
C LYS A 32 -49.12 -26.65 -14.73
N SER A 33 -48.31 -26.94 -15.75
CA SER A 33 -46.98 -26.39 -16.03
C SER A 33 -46.14 -25.89 -14.84
N ALA A 34 -45.05 -26.60 -14.55
CA ALA A 34 -44.05 -26.21 -13.55
C ALA A 34 -43.16 -25.00 -13.95
N PHE A 35 -43.45 -24.33 -15.06
CA PHE A 35 -42.60 -23.26 -15.62
C PHE A 35 -42.72 -21.88 -14.95
N PHE A 36 -43.68 -21.68 -14.02
CA PHE A 36 -43.89 -20.39 -13.34
C PHE A 36 -43.51 -20.39 -11.86
N ASN A 37 -42.55 -21.22 -11.45
CA ASN A 37 -41.93 -21.09 -10.14
C ASN A 37 -40.73 -20.13 -10.23
N LEU A 38 -40.85 -18.94 -9.64
CA LEU A 38 -39.85 -17.86 -9.73
C LEU A 38 -38.43 -18.32 -9.34
N ARG A 39 -38.32 -19.27 -8.41
CA ARG A 39 -37.04 -19.88 -8.00
C ARG A 39 -36.39 -20.73 -9.10
N VAL A 40 -37.20 -21.41 -9.91
CA VAL A 40 -36.73 -22.17 -11.08
C VAL A 40 -36.29 -21.21 -12.19
N LEU A 41 -37.00 -20.10 -12.39
CA LEU A 41 -36.61 -19.07 -13.36
C LEU A 41 -35.26 -18.41 -12.98
N MET A 42 -35.09 -18.01 -11.71
CA MET A 42 -33.81 -17.48 -11.21
C MET A 42 -32.68 -18.51 -11.33
N GLY A 43 -32.93 -19.77 -10.97
CA GLY A 43 -31.97 -20.85 -11.16
C GLY A 43 -31.56 -21.04 -12.62
N LEU A 44 -32.52 -20.99 -13.56
CA LEU A 44 -32.25 -21.10 -14.99
C LEU A 44 -31.40 -19.93 -15.50
N CYS A 45 -31.67 -18.69 -15.05
CA CYS A 45 -30.90 -17.51 -15.41
C CYS A 45 -29.45 -17.57 -14.88
N ILE A 46 -29.25 -18.04 -13.65
CA ILE A 46 -27.90 -18.22 -13.07
C ILE A 46 -27.12 -19.28 -13.84
N VAL A 47 -27.76 -20.41 -14.20
CA VAL A 47 -27.13 -21.46 -15.02
C VAL A 47 -26.82 -20.95 -16.44
N LEU A 48 -27.72 -20.18 -17.08
CA LEU A 48 -27.45 -19.58 -18.38
C LEU A 48 -26.26 -18.60 -18.32
N ALA A 49 -26.21 -17.74 -17.30
CA ALA A 49 -25.09 -16.82 -17.10
C ALA A 49 -23.76 -17.58 -16.90
N GLY A 50 -23.76 -18.67 -16.11
CA GLY A 50 -22.60 -19.54 -15.94
C GLY A 50 -22.15 -20.21 -17.25
N VAL A 51 -23.09 -20.67 -18.08
CA VAL A 51 -22.79 -21.27 -19.40
C VAL A 51 -22.25 -20.24 -20.39
N VAL A 52 -22.80 -19.02 -20.40
CA VAL A 52 -22.29 -17.93 -21.25
C VAL A 52 -20.87 -17.50 -20.82
N LEU A 53 -20.60 -17.43 -19.52
CA LEU A 53 -19.25 -17.15 -19.00
C LEU A 53 -18.26 -18.28 -19.32
N ALA A 54 -18.68 -19.55 -19.22
CA ALA A 54 -17.85 -20.70 -19.58
C ALA A 54 -17.53 -20.74 -21.09
N LEU A 55 -18.50 -20.44 -21.96
CA LEU A 55 -18.28 -20.34 -23.40
C LEU A 55 -17.41 -19.15 -23.79
N GLY A 56 -17.54 -18.01 -23.09
CA GLY A 56 -16.63 -16.86 -23.24
C GLY A 56 -15.19 -17.19 -22.80
N GLY A 57 -15.03 -17.96 -21.72
CA GLY A 57 -13.73 -18.42 -21.23
C GLY A 57 -13.03 -19.44 -22.13
N LEU A 58 -13.76 -20.22 -22.93
CA LEU A 58 -13.16 -21.18 -23.87
C LEU A 58 -12.61 -20.52 -25.16
N GLY A 59 -13.13 -19.33 -25.52
CA GLY A 59 -12.65 -18.58 -26.69
C GLY A 59 -11.31 -17.87 -26.50
N THR A 60 -10.91 -17.58 -25.25
CA THR A 60 -9.70 -16.79 -24.95
C THR A 60 -8.42 -17.60 -24.94
N PHE A 61 -8.47 -18.92 -24.72
CA PHE A 61 -7.28 -19.78 -24.68
C PHE A 61 -6.65 -20.07 -26.06
N SER A 62 -7.33 -19.78 -27.17
CA SER A 62 -6.79 -19.96 -28.53
C SER A 62 -6.04 -18.73 -29.07
N ALA A 63 -6.06 -17.58 -28.37
CA ALA A 63 -5.42 -16.34 -28.82
C ALA A 63 -4.04 -16.07 -28.17
N ILE A 64 -3.70 -16.78 -27.09
CA ILE A 64 -2.52 -16.49 -26.25
C ILE A 64 -1.22 -17.08 -26.86
N THR A 65 -1.31 -18.00 -27.82
CA THR A 65 -0.15 -18.65 -28.46
C THR A 65 0.35 -17.97 -29.75
N ALA A 66 -0.18 -16.81 -30.11
CA ALA A 66 0.14 -16.13 -31.36
C ALA A 66 0.43 -14.63 -31.20
N ASN A 67 1.44 -14.26 -30.39
CA ASN A 67 2.26 -13.04 -30.58
C ASN A 67 3.48 -12.98 -29.62
N SER A 68 4.37 -13.96 -29.71
CA SER A 68 5.73 -13.89 -29.14
C SER A 68 6.76 -13.51 -30.21
N ALA A 69 6.47 -12.46 -30.98
CA ALA A 69 7.45 -11.86 -31.88
C ALA A 69 8.43 -11.02 -31.06
N GLN A 70 9.64 -11.53 -30.82
CA GLN A 70 10.73 -10.77 -30.22
C GLN A 70 10.98 -9.50 -31.05
N ALA A 71 10.80 -8.33 -30.42
CA ALA A 71 11.13 -7.05 -31.03
C ALA A 71 12.65 -6.90 -31.14
N GLN A 72 13.24 -7.42 -32.22
CA GLN A 72 14.66 -7.23 -32.50
C GLN A 72 14.96 -5.73 -32.75
N PRO A 73 16.09 -5.21 -32.25
CA PRO A 73 16.49 -3.82 -32.47
C PRO A 73 16.94 -3.60 -33.92
N LYS A 74 15.99 -3.32 -34.81
CA LYS A 74 16.30 -2.75 -36.11
C LYS A 74 16.80 -1.32 -35.89
N GLN A 75 18.02 -1.04 -36.33
CA GLN A 75 18.55 0.33 -36.42
C GLN A 75 17.58 1.18 -37.26
N GLN A 76 16.81 2.05 -36.61
CA GLN A 76 15.91 2.98 -37.27
C GLN A 76 16.61 4.31 -37.52
N LYS A 77 16.32 4.92 -38.66
CA LYS A 77 16.62 6.34 -38.92
C LYS A 77 16.01 7.21 -37.80
N PRO A 78 16.58 8.40 -37.50
CA PRO A 78 16.07 9.27 -36.44
C PRO A 78 14.58 9.56 -36.67
N LYS A 79 13.74 8.96 -35.81
CA LYS A 79 12.29 9.12 -35.80
C LYS A 79 12.02 10.27 -34.83
N ILE A 80 12.06 11.48 -35.37
CA ILE A 80 11.77 12.71 -34.63
C ILE A 80 10.25 12.79 -34.44
N LEU A 81 9.79 12.88 -33.20
CA LEU A 81 8.38 12.87 -32.83
C LEU A 81 8.02 14.03 -31.90
N ASP A 82 6.82 14.58 -32.12
CA ASP A 82 6.14 15.47 -31.20
C ASP A 82 5.25 14.64 -30.28
N ILE A 83 5.68 14.48 -29.03
CA ILE A 83 4.98 13.65 -28.03
C ILE A 83 4.19 14.58 -27.12
N GLN A 84 2.88 14.33 -26.98
CA GLN A 84 2.00 15.16 -26.16
C GLN A 84 2.47 15.22 -24.70
N GLY A 85 2.72 16.44 -24.20
CA GLY A 85 3.27 16.69 -22.87
C GLY A 85 4.80 16.75 -22.80
N LEU A 86 5.49 16.79 -23.94
CA LEU A 86 6.94 17.00 -24.03
C LEU A 86 7.28 18.13 -25.01
N PRO A 87 8.50 18.72 -24.91
CA PRO A 87 9.02 19.59 -25.95
C PRO A 87 9.00 18.89 -27.32
N PRO A 88 8.65 19.61 -28.41
CA PRO A 88 8.59 19.02 -29.75
C PRO A 88 9.96 18.54 -30.24
N GLY A 89 9.95 17.57 -31.13
CA GLY A 89 11.14 17.08 -31.83
C GLY A 89 12.03 16.08 -31.07
N PHE A 90 11.46 15.20 -30.22
CA PHE A 90 12.27 14.15 -29.57
C PHE A 90 12.74 13.11 -30.60
N ASP A 91 14.06 12.90 -30.71
CA ASP A 91 14.64 11.87 -31.57
C ASP A 91 14.69 10.51 -30.85
N CYS A 92 13.88 9.56 -31.30
CA CYS A 92 13.88 8.19 -30.78
C CYS A 92 15.23 7.45 -30.87
N SER A 93 16.18 7.91 -31.71
CA SER A 93 17.53 7.33 -31.72
C SER A 93 18.29 7.57 -30.40
N LYS A 94 17.88 8.58 -29.63
CA LYS A 94 18.52 9.00 -28.37
C LYS A 94 18.01 8.28 -27.12
N ILE A 95 17.15 7.28 -27.25
CA ILE A 95 16.62 6.51 -26.11
C ILE A 95 17.76 5.97 -25.22
N HIS A 96 18.70 5.21 -25.79
CA HIS A 96 19.81 4.61 -25.03
C HIS A 96 20.87 5.65 -24.61
N ASP A 97 21.18 6.62 -25.47
CA ASP A 97 22.13 7.71 -25.17
C ASP A 97 21.70 8.55 -23.96
N LEU A 98 20.39 8.71 -23.76
CA LEU A 98 19.78 9.46 -22.67
C LEU A 98 19.29 8.56 -21.52
N GLY A 99 19.49 7.24 -21.61
CA GLY A 99 19.04 6.26 -20.62
C GLY A 99 17.53 6.18 -20.42
N ILE A 100 16.73 6.59 -21.41
CA ILE A 100 15.25 6.57 -21.34
C ILE A 100 14.72 5.13 -21.25
N ASP A 101 15.42 4.17 -21.85
CA ASP A 101 15.18 2.73 -21.74
C ASP A 101 15.36 2.18 -20.32
N LYS A 102 15.99 2.95 -19.44
CA LYS A 102 16.25 2.60 -18.04
C LYS A 102 15.32 3.35 -17.08
N MET A 103 14.58 4.35 -17.53
CA MET A 103 13.74 5.18 -16.65
C MET A 103 12.31 4.62 -16.57
N GLU A 104 11.82 4.35 -15.36
CA GLU A 104 10.46 3.80 -15.15
C GLU A 104 9.36 4.88 -14.98
N ASN A 105 9.73 6.16 -14.92
CA ASN A 105 8.75 7.25 -14.79
C ASN A 105 7.83 7.38 -16.03
N LEU A 106 6.62 7.92 -15.81
CA LEU A 106 5.58 8.04 -16.85
C LEU A 106 6.04 8.80 -18.11
N ARG A 107 6.97 9.76 -17.97
CA ARG A 107 7.57 10.49 -19.11
C ARG A 107 8.41 9.54 -19.98
N ALA A 108 9.28 8.76 -19.38
CA ALA A 108 10.08 7.76 -20.09
C ALA A 108 9.20 6.68 -20.71
N GLY A 109 8.22 6.14 -19.97
CA GLY A 109 7.23 5.20 -20.49
C GLY A 109 6.49 5.73 -21.73
N ARG A 110 6.03 6.99 -21.71
CA ARG A 110 5.42 7.65 -22.89
C ARG A 110 6.37 7.76 -24.08
N ILE A 111 7.66 8.10 -23.85
CA ILE A 111 8.67 8.15 -24.91
C ILE A 111 8.88 6.76 -25.51
N MET A 112 9.08 5.74 -24.68
CA MET A 112 9.28 4.36 -25.12
C MET A 112 8.10 3.85 -25.95
N ILE A 113 6.86 4.15 -25.54
CA ILE A 113 5.64 3.78 -26.29
C ILE A 113 5.55 4.55 -27.62
N ALA A 114 5.73 5.87 -27.63
CA ALA A 114 5.63 6.68 -28.85
C ALA A 114 6.71 6.33 -29.90
N CYS A 115 7.91 6.02 -29.43
CA CYS A 115 8.99 5.54 -30.27
C CYS A 115 8.78 4.10 -30.77
N GLY A 116 7.92 3.31 -30.11
CA GLY A 116 7.67 1.90 -30.42
C GLY A 116 8.70 0.95 -29.80
N ALA A 117 9.41 1.40 -28.78
CA ALA A 117 10.37 0.62 -27.98
C ALA A 117 9.69 -0.13 -26.81
N ALA A 118 8.50 0.28 -26.40
CA ALA A 118 7.65 -0.43 -25.44
C ALA A 118 6.21 -0.54 -25.94
N GLN A 119 5.48 -1.56 -25.48
CA GLN A 119 4.06 -1.73 -25.76
C GLN A 119 3.22 -0.98 -24.70
N GLY A 120 2.31 -0.11 -25.14
CA GLY A 120 1.37 0.55 -24.23
C GLY A 120 0.31 -0.43 -23.71
N GLY A 121 -0.21 -0.16 -22.51
CA GLY A 121 -1.26 -0.98 -21.89
C GLY A 121 -2.51 -1.10 -22.76
N SER A 122 -2.97 -2.33 -22.98
CA SER A 122 -4.24 -2.61 -23.68
C SER A 122 -5.42 -2.46 -22.73
N SER A 123 -6.50 -1.83 -23.18
CA SER A 123 -7.74 -1.75 -22.40
C SER A 123 -8.35 -3.14 -22.15
N SER A 124 -8.56 -3.49 -20.88
CA SER A 124 -9.27 -4.71 -20.52
C SER A 124 -10.75 -4.63 -20.91
N PRO A 125 -11.40 -5.73 -21.36
CA PRO A 125 -12.82 -5.76 -21.69
C PRO A 125 -13.76 -5.33 -20.56
N SER A 126 -13.30 -5.36 -19.30
CA SER A 126 -14.05 -4.89 -18.12
C SER A 126 -14.39 -3.39 -18.17
N SER A 127 -13.67 -2.59 -18.95
CA SER A 127 -13.83 -1.12 -19.00
C SER A 127 -15.22 -0.65 -19.45
N ALA A 128 -15.94 -1.42 -20.27
CA ALA A 128 -17.31 -1.08 -20.69
C ALA A 128 -18.33 -1.25 -19.55
N PHE A 129 -18.19 -2.31 -18.75
CA PHE A 129 -19.01 -2.55 -17.57
C PHE A 129 -18.70 -1.52 -16.47
N LEU A 130 -17.42 -1.22 -16.25
CA LEU A 130 -16.96 -0.24 -15.26
C LEU A 130 -17.50 1.18 -15.54
N ARG A 131 -17.64 1.56 -16.82
CA ARG A 131 -18.23 2.83 -17.22
C ARG A 131 -19.71 2.92 -16.86
N LEU A 132 -20.48 1.85 -17.07
CA LEU A 132 -21.90 1.83 -16.72
C LEU A 132 -22.15 1.86 -15.20
N THR A 133 -21.24 1.27 -14.41
CA THR A 133 -21.34 1.32 -12.94
C THR A 133 -20.88 2.66 -12.34
N LYS A 134 -20.06 3.45 -13.04
CA LYS A 134 -19.59 4.77 -12.55
C LYS A 134 -20.72 5.78 -12.36
N ASP A 135 -21.76 5.74 -13.18
CA ASP A 135 -22.88 6.71 -13.13
C ASP A 135 -23.95 6.36 -12.07
N LEU A 136 -23.89 5.15 -11.49
CA LEU A 136 -24.95 4.59 -10.64
C LEU A 136 -24.57 4.48 -9.14
N LEU A 137 -23.34 4.84 -8.78
CA LEU A 137 -22.80 4.64 -7.43
C LEU A 137 -22.30 5.98 -6.86
N PRO A 138 -22.66 6.35 -5.61
CA PRO A 138 -22.15 7.56 -4.98
C PRO A 138 -20.63 7.48 -4.84
N ALA A 139 -19.95 8.58 -5.12
CA ALA A 139 -18.50 8.61 -5.21
C ALA A 139 -17.80 8.50 -3.83
N PRO A 140 -16.56 7.99 -3.77
CA PRO A 140 -15.76 7.46 -4.87
C PRO A 140 -15.64 5.93 -4.85
N LEU A 141 -16.02 5.28 -5.96
CA LEU A 141 -15.73 3.87 -6.26
C LEU A 141 -14.58 3.72 -7.29
N ALA A 142 -13.74 4.75 -7.37
CA ALA A 142 -12.41 4.66 -7.95
C ALA A 142 -11.41 4.92 -6.81
N TYR A 143 -10.60 3.92 -6.48
CA TYR A 143 -9.31 4.18 -5.86
C TYR A 143 -8.45 4.88 -6.92
N GLY A 144 -8.06 6.13 -6.65
CA GLY A 144 -7.40 7.01 -7.62
C GLY A 144 -8.38 7.83 -8.47
N ALA A 145 -8.14 9.14 -8.51
CA ALA A 145 -8.76 10.05 -9.47
C ALA A 145 -7.96 10.03 -10.79
N ALA A 146 -7.65 11.19 -11.38
CA ALA A 146 -6.50 11.29 -12.27
C ALA A 146 -5.21 11.28 -11.43
N ASP A 147 -4.08 10.91 -12.03
CA ASP A 147 -2.76 11.07 -11.39
C ASP A 147 -2.53 12.55 -11.05
N VAL A 148 -2.14 12.84 -9.81
CA VAL A 148 -1.85 14.20 -9.32
C VAL A 148 -0.36 14.32 -9.05
N ASP A 149 0.23 15.45 -9.43
CA ASP A 149 1.63 15.73 -9.13
C ASP A 149 1.80 16.11 -7.65
N LEU A 150 2.73 15.44 -6.97
CA LEU A 150 3.09 15.73 -5.59
C LEU A 150 4.19 16.80 -5.50
N VAL A 151 4.97 17.01 -6.57
CA VAL A 151 6.16 17.86 -6.61
C VAL A 151 5.81 19.19 -7.26
N THR A 152 4.87 19.91 -6.66
CA THR A 152 4.22 21.11 -7.23
C THR A 152 5.06 22.38 -7.30
N HIS A 153 6.38 22.28 -7.12
CA HIS A 153 7.33 23.39 -7.07
C HIS A 153 8.51 23.16 -8.04
N PRO A 154 9.14 24.22 -8.59
CA PRO A 154 10.23 24.07 -9.56
C PRO A 154 11.43 23.26 -9.04
N GLU A 155 11.86 22.30 -9.84
CA GLU A 155 12.99 21.39 -9.56
C GLU A 155 14.25 21.81 -10.35
N THR A 156 15.44 21.61 -9.78
CA THR A 156 16.72 22.03 -10.41
C THR A 156 17.69 20.85 -10.58
N PHE A 157 18.00 20.54 -11.85
CA PHE A 157 18.96 19.48 -12.22
C PHE A 157 20.34 19.71 -11.57
N PRO A 158 21.02 18.67 -11.03
CA PRO A 158 20.72 17.24 -11.14
C PRO A 158 19.77 16.66 -10.09
N ASN A 159 19.44 17.40 -9.04
CA ASN A 159 18.67 16.92 -7.89
C ASN A 159 17.17 17.10 -8.13
N ILE A 160 16.61 16.22 -8.97
CA ILE A 160 15.20 16.26 -9.45
C ILE A 160 14.49 14.90 -9.34
N THR A 161 15.05 14.01 -8.52
CA THR A 161 14.52 12.67 -8.31
C THR A 161 13.83 12.61 -6.96
N GLN A 162 12.64 12.04 -6.96
CA GLN A 162 11.93 11.58 -5.78
C GLN A 162 11.78 10.06 -5.86
N SER A 163 11.87 9.38 -4.73
CA SER A 163 11.80 7.92 -4.62
C SER A 163 11.23 7.52 -3.26
N GLU A 164 10.68 6.31 -3.17
CA GLU A 164 10.00 5.80 -1.96
C GLU A 164 8.80 6.64 -1.55
N THR A 165 7.78 6.04 -0.94
CA THR A 165 6.55 6.77 -0.61
C THR A 165 5.82 6.15 0.55
N TYR A 166 5.41 6.97 1.51
CA TYR A 166 4.48 6.60 2.57
C TYR A 166 3.29 7.56 2.58
N THR A 167 2.07 7.02 2.51
CA THR A 167 0.85 7.82 2.40
C THR A 167 -0.06 7.59 3.60
N ILE A 168 -0.60 8.66 4.18
CA ILE A 168 -1.62 8.58 5.22
C ILE A 168 -2.74 9.61 4.98
N ALA A 169 -3.98 9.21 5.25
CA ALA A 169 -5.12 10.10 5.31
C ALA A 169 -5.57 10.27 6.77
N ASN A 170 -6.04 11.46 7.14
CA ASN A 170 -6.66 11.67 8.44
C ASN A 170 -8.01 10.91 8.50
N PRO A 171 -8.18 9.91 9.38
CA PRO A 171 -9.42 9.12 9.47
C PRO A 171 -10.63 9.95 9.94
N ASP A 172 -10.41 11.11 10.57
CA ASP A 172 -11.46 12.03 11.05
C ASP A 172 -11.67 13.23 10.11
N ASN A 173 -10.79 13.43 9.11
CA ASN A 173 -10.92 14.45 8.08
C ASN A 173 -10.37 13.93 6.73
N PRO A 174 -11.18 13.25 5.91
CA PRO A 174 -10.70 12.61 4.67
C PRO A 174 -10.17 13.60 3.62
N ASN A 175 -10.38 14.91 3.80
CA ASN A 175 -9.78 15.92 2.95
C ASN A 175 -8.27 16.11 3.21
N GLN A 176 -7.79 15.71 4.38
CA GLN A 176 -6.38 15.86 4.78
C GLN A 176 -5.61 14.58 4.49
N VAL A 177 -4.82 14.61 3.41
CA VAL A 177 -3.97 13.50 2.97
C VAL A 177 -2.53 13.98 2.89
N LEU A 178 -1.59 13.21 3.44
CA LEU A 178 -0.17 13.52 3.39
C LEU A 178 0.58 12.38 2.70
N VAL A 179 1.55 12.74 1.88
CA VAL A 179 2.45 11.81 1.20
C VAL A 179 3.89 12.21 1.52
N ALA A 180 4.62 11.32 2.19
CA ALA A 180 6.03 11.45 2.52
C ALA A 180 6.88 10.68 1.49
N TYR A 181 8.04 11.22 1.09
CA TYR A 181 8.92 10.62 0.07
C TYR A 181 10.35 11.17 0.16
N ASN A 182 11.32 10.44 -0.43
CA ASN A 182 12.69 10.92 -0.54
C ASN A 182 12.75 12.05 -1.57
N ASP A 183 13.36 13.18 -1.24
CA ASP A 183 13.48 14.37 -2.08
C ASP A 183 14.96 14.74 -2.28
N SER A 184 15.52 14.35 -3.43
CA SER A 184 16.95 14.59 -3.72
C SER A 184 17.35 16.07 -3.73
N ARG A 185 16.39 17.00 -3.81
CA ARG A 185 16.56 18.47 -3.72
C ARG A 185 17.51 18.88 -2.58
N GLY A 186 17.44 18.23 -1.42
CA GLY A 186 18.25 18.54 -0.25
C GLY A 186 19.43 17.59 0.03
N ARG A 187 19.78 16.67 -0.89
CA ARG A 187 20.90 15.72 -0.69
C ARG A 187 22.27 16.38 -0.52
N ASN A 188 22.41 17.63 -0.98
CA ASN A 188 23.63 18.44 -0.88
C ASN A 188 23.45 19.65 0.07
N ALA A 189 22.36 19.69 0.84
CA ALA A 189 22.15 20.71 1.86
C ALA A 189 23.04 20.44 3.10
N THR A 190 23.26 21.48 3.89
CA THR A 190 23.93 21.37 5.20
C THR A 190 23.03 22.02 6.26
N PRO A 191 22.40 21.25 7.17
CA PRO A 191 22.41 19.78 7.24
C PRO A 191 21.72 19.11 6.04
N ILE A 192 22.00 17.82 5.84
CA ILE A 192 21.38 17.00 4.79
C ILE A 192 19.86 16.95 4.97
N ASN A 193 19.11 16.86 3.88
CA ASN A 193 17.64 16.89 3.93
C ASN A 193 17.07 16.16 2.71
N ILE A 194 17.04 14.83 2.76
CA ILE A 194 16.51 13.99 1.67
C ILE A 194 15.02 13.69 1.89
N SER A 195 14.33 14.46 2.72
CA SER A 195 12.95 14.15 3.12
C SER A 195 11.98 15.26 2.74
N ALA A 196 10.84 14.88 2.15
CA ALA A 196 9.75 15.81 1.89
C ALA A 196 8.39 15.20 2.21
N VAL A 197 7.42 16.09 2.43
CA VAL A 197 6.00 15.76 2.56
C VAL A 197 5.23 16.71 1.66
N SER A 198 4.27 16.16 0.92
CA SER A 198 3.24 16.93 0.23
C SER A 198 1.90 16.76 0.92
N VAL A 199 1.19 17.87 1.12
CA VAL A 199 -0.06 17.93 1.89
C VAL A 199 -1.22 18.29 0.97
N SER A 200 -2.28 17.49 0.99
CA SER A 200 -3.58 17.82 0.44
C SER A 200 -4.53 18.29 1.54
N THR A 201 -5.42 19.21 1.18
CA THR A 201 -6.54 19.69 2.01
C THR A 201 -7.90 19.56 1.32
N ASP A 202 -7.93 18.82 0.20
CA ASP A 202 -9.08 18.64 -0.69
C ASP A 202 -9.35 17.16 -1.06
N GLY A 203 -8.77 16.22 -0.31
CA GLY A 203 -9.01 14.78 -0.49
C GLY A 203 -8.12 14.13 -1.54
N GLY A 204 -6.95 14.72 -1.79
CA GLY A 204 -5.97 14.26 -2.78
C GLY A 204 -6.24 14.74 -4.21
N LEU A 205 -7.05 15.81 -4.39
CA LEU A 205 -7.25 16.43 -5.71
C LEU A 205 -6.10 17.37 -6.07
N THR A 206 -5.53 18.05 -5.09
CA THR A 206 -4.29 18.83 -5.19
C THR A 206 -3.39 18.59 -3.99
N PHE A 207 -2.09 18.79 -4.18
CA PHE A 207 -1.06 18.64 -3.16
C PHE A 207 -0.11 19.83 -3.17
N ASP A 208 0.31 20.27 -1.99
CA ASP A 208 1.33 21.30 -1.82
C ASP A 208 2.58 20.70 -1.17
N ARG A 209 3.73 20.77 -1.86
CA ARG A 209 5.01 20.25 -1.34
C ARG A 209 5.57 21.21 -0.29
N LEU A 210 5.67 20.74 0.96
CA LEU A 210 6.23 21.53 2.05
C LEU A 210 7.64 22.02 1.69
N THR A 211 7.77 23.35 1.68
CA THR A 211 8.99 24.05 1.34
C THR A 211 9.10 25.26 2.26
N CYS A 212 10.25 25.40 2.92
CA CYS A 212 10.53 26.48 3.85
C CYS A 212 10.65 27.82 3.12
N PRO A 213 9.73 28.79 3.35
CA PRO A 213 9.75 30.08 2.67
C PRO A 213 10.80 31.04 3.28
N ASP A 214 11.05 30.90 4.58
CA ASP A 214 12.07 31.61 5.35
C ASP A 214 12.67 30.68 6.44
N VAL A 215 13.42 31.25 7.38
CA VAL A 215 14.04 30.51 8.50
C VAL A 215 13.26 30.77 9.79
N GLY A 216 12.74 29.71 10.39
CA GLY A 216 11.96 29.76 11.63
C GLY A 216 11.33 28.41 11.98
N GLY A 217 11.19 28.10 13.28
CA GLY A 217 10.69 26.78 13.72
C GLY A 217 11.58 25.65 13.22
N SER A 218 10.97 24.63 12.60
CA SER A 218 11.65 23.54 11.88
C SER A 218 12.43 23.98 10.63
N CYS A 219 12.11 25.12 10.04
CA CYS A 219 12.75 25.59 8.82
C CYS A 219 14.13 26.20 9.10
N THR A 220 15.19 25.46 8.75
CA THR A 220 16.59 25.87 8.90
C THR A 220 17.21 26.38 7.59
N VAL A 221 16.70 25.93 6.43
CA VAL A 221 17.22 26.28 5.10
C VAL A 221 16.06 26.63 4.16
N ILE A 222 16.09 27.83 3.59
CA ILE A 222 15.09 28.32 2.63
C ILE A 222 15.09 27.43 1.37
N GLY A 223 13.90 27.07 0.88
CA GLY A 223 13.73 26.27 -0.33
C GLY A 223 13.88 24.75 -0.14
N GLN A 224 14.12 24.28 1.10
CA GLN A 224 14.16 22.86 1.47
C GLN A 224 12.89 22.43 2.23
N GLY A 225 12.71 21.13 2.47
CA GLY A 225 11.68 20.63 3.40
C GLY A 225 12.01 20.98 4.86
N PRO A 226 11.05 20.91 5.79
CA PRO A 226 11.27 21.24 7.21
C PRO A 226 12.00 20.14 8.02
N PHE A 227 12.51 19.09 7.37
CA PHE A 227 13.03 17.86 7.99
C PHE A 227 14.57 17.83 7.99
N ALA A 228 15.18 18.89 8.52
CA ALA A 228 16.62 19.12 8.46
C ALA A 228 17.45 18.11 9.29
N GLY A 229 18.34 17.36 8.65
CA GLY A 229 19.16 16.31 9.26
C GLY A 229 18.74 14.88 8.91
N THR A 230 17.81 14.70 7.97
CA THR A 230 17.24 13.40 7.59
C THR A 230 17.73 12.93 6.22
N GLU A 231 17.88 11.62 6.07
CA GLU A 231 18.52 10.95 4.92
C GLU A 231 17.54 10.21 4.00
N GLY A 232 16.28 10.10 4.41
CA GLY A 232 15.18 9.56 3.61
C GLY A 232 14.36 8.52 4.37
N ASP A 233 13.76 7.64 3.58
CA ASP A 233 13.06 6.39 3.87
C ASP A 233 11.78 6.64 4.70
N PRO A 234 10.72 7.14 4.04
CA PRO A 234 9.58 7.75 4.71
C PRO A 234 8.75 6.74 5.50
N VAL A 235 8.39 7.14 6.72
CA VAL A 235 7.18 6.66 7.38
C VAL A 235 6.34 7.87 7.78
N ILE A 236 5.01 7.78 7.61
CA ILE A 236 4.10 8.79 8.15
C ILE A 236 2.90 8.18 8.88
N LEU A 237 2.71 8.64 10.12
CA LEU A 237 1.67 8.21 11.03
C LEU A 237 0.71 9.36 11.33
N TYR A 238 -0.55 9.04 11.57
CA TYR A 238 -1.50 9.93 12.23
C TYR A 238 -1.80 9.40 13.62
N ASN A 239 -1.71 10.23 14.66
CA ASN A 239 -2.07 9.88 16.03
C ASN A 239 -3.42 10.53 16.38
N LYS A 240 -4.49 9.75 16.32
CA LYS A 240 -5.85 10.21 16.58
C LYS A 240 -6.08 10.84 17.96
N PRO A 241 -5.51 10.35 19.08
CA PRO A 241 -5.68 11.01 20.38
C PRO A 241 -5.15 12.45 20.45
N THR A 242 -4.10 12.79 19.69
CA THR A 242 -3.54 14.15 19.68
C THR A 242 -3.90 14.96 18.44
N GLY A 243 -4.48 14.34 17.41
CA GLY A 243 -4.79 14.98 16.13
C GLY A 243 -3.54 15.37 15.31
N LYS A 244 -2.39 14.74 15.61
CA LYS A 244 -1.09 15.08 15.02
C LYS A 244 -0.66 14.08 13.96
N PHE A 245 0.11 14.56 13.00
CA PHE A 245 0.93 13.75 12.12
C PHE A 245 2.34 13.63 12.70
N PHE A 246 2.95 12.47 12.49
CA PHE A 246 4.32 12.14 12.85
C PHE A 246 5.00 11.56 11.61
N THR A 247 6.16 12.08 11.24
CA THR A 247 7.05 11.45 10.25
C THR A 247 8.17 10.72 10.96
N VAL A 248 8.68 9.64 10.37
CA VAL A 248 9.93 8.98 10.76
C VAL A 248 10.80 8.82 9.51
N TRP A 249 12.11 8.87 9.72
CA TRP A 249 13.17 8.86 8.71
C TRP A 249 14.45 8.26 9.31
N ILE A 250 15.39 7.89 8.45
CA ILE A 250 16.80 7.78 8.79
C ILE A 250 17.31 9.19 9.17
N ASP A 251 17.79 9.37 10.40
CA ASP A 251 18.07 10.68 10.99
C ASP A 251 19.50 10.77 11.58
N THR A 252 20.25 11.77 11.10
CA THR A 252 21.64 12.03 11.53
C THR A 252 21.72 12.63 12.95
N GLY A 253 20.68 13.32 13.41
CA GLY A 253 20.55 13.83 14.78
C GLY A 253 20.22 12.73 15.79
N CYS A 254 19.61 11.64 15.34
CA CYS A 254 19.26 10.48 16.17
C CYS A 254 20.34 9.39 16.19
N GLY A 255 21.59 9.81 16.42
CA GLY A 255 22.76 8.93 16.60
C GLY A 255 23.67 8.79 15.38
N GLY A 256 23.29 9.36 14.23
CA GLY A 256 24.08 9.37 12.99
C GLY A 256 23.62 8.34 11.97
N GLY A 257 22.30 8.19 11.77
CA GLY A 257 21.70 7.10 11.00
C GLY A 257 20.83 6.20 11.87
N GLY A 258 20.01 6.82 12.73
CA GLY A 258 19.05 6.14 13.58
C GLY A 258 17.63 6.68 13.37
N MET A 259 16.62 5.98 13.87
CA MET A 259 15.22 6.36 13.62
C MET A 259 14.83 7.68 14.32
N GLY A 260 14.65 8.74 13.53
CA GLY A 260 14.24 10.08 13.97
C GLY A 260 13.06 10.62 13.18
N GLY A 261 12.49 11.75 13.61
CA GLY A 261 11.19 12.15 13.09
C GLY A 261 10.75 13.56 13.47
N TYR A 262 9.64 13.99 12.90
CA TYR A 262 9.01 15.27 13.22
C TYR A 262 7.50 15.12 13.39
N TYR A 263 6.89 15.88 14.31
CA TYR A 263 5.43 15.92 14.44
C TYR A 263 4.82 17.31 14.27
N SER A 264 3.58 17.37 13.80
CA SER A 264 2.78 18.61 13.70
C SER A 264 1.28 18.35 13.84
N ALA A 265 0.55 19.29 14.44
CA ALA A 265 -0.92 19.34 14.42
C ALA A 265 -1.47 20.14 13.21
N THR A 266 -0.61 20.88 12.52
CA THR A 266 -0.93 21.78 11.40
C THR A 266 0.04 21.52 10.25
N PRO A 267 0.03 20.30 9.66
CA PRO A 267 1.12 19.84 8.80
C PRO A 267 1.38 20.70 7.55
N SER A 268 0.38 21.45 7.08
CA SER A 268 0.50 22.42 5.98
C SER A 268 1.40 23.62 6.31
N ASP A 269 1.67 23.90 7.59
CA ASP A 269 2.61 24.94 8.01
C ASP A 269 4.02 24.33 8.16
N PRO A 270 5.00 24.69 7.29
CA PRO A 270 6.34 24.13 7.35
C PRO A 270 7.12 24.54 8.61
N HIS A 271 6.70 25.57 9.36
CA HIS A 271 7.34 25.99 10.61
C HIS A 271 6.83 25.23 11.85
N SER A 272 5.73 24.50 11.71
CA SER A 272 5.01 23.86 12.83
C SER A 272 5.57 22.51 13.30
N TRP A 273 6.59 22.00 12.63
CA TRP A 273 7.11 20.65 12.86
C TRP A 273 8.11 20.63 14.01
N THR A 274 8.00 19.64 14.90
CA THR A 274 8.87 19.48 16.08
C THR A 274 9.63 18.16 16.00
N HIS A 275 10.96 18.21 16.09
CA HIS A 275 11.85 17.03 16.03
C HIS A 275 11.73 16.12 17.25
N TYR A 276 11.91 14.82 17.05
CA TYR A 276 12.05 13.79 18.09
C TYR A 276 12.84 12.58 17.58
N CYS A 277 13.35 11.73 18.49
CA CYS A 277 13.96 10.45 18.14
C CYS A 277 13.10 9.27 18.59
N VAL A 278 12.95 8.28 17.71
CA VAL A 278 12.38 6.95 18.01
C VAL A 278 13.48 6.04 18.54
N HIS A 279 14.63 5.98 17.88
CA HIS A 279 15.81 5.22 18.27
C HIS A 279 17.06 6.09 18.15
N SER A 280 18.15 5.71 18.84
CA SER A 280 19.43 6.42 18.76
C SER A 280 20.49 5.45 18.31
N GLY A 281 20.57 5.28 16.99
CA GLY A 281 21.40 4.30 16.27
C GLY A 281 22.25 4.97 15.20
N GLY A 282 22.92 4.17 14.38
CA GLY A 282 23.79 4.65 13.29
C GLY A 282 23.89 3.69 12.12
N SER A 283 22.92 2.78 12.00
CA SER A 283 22.80 1.75 10.96
C SER A 283 21.36 1.22 10.92
N ASP A 284 20.39 2.07 11.23
CA ASP A 284 18.96 1.77 11.09
C ASP A 284 18.55 2.09 9.64
N ASP A 285 17.79 1.20 9.00
CA ASP A 285 17.31 1.27 7.61
C ASP A 285 16.08 0.32 7.52
N ARG A 286 15.30 0.42 6.44
CA ARG A 286 14.11 -0.41 6.18
C ARG A 286 12.96 -0.18 7.15
N GLU A 287 12.76 1.07 7.56
CA GLU A 287 11.70 1.39 8.50
C GLU A 287 10.28 1.24 7.97
N SER A 288 9.38 1.01 8.92
CA SER A 288 7.94 1.02 8.73
C SER A 288 7.27 1.51 10.01
N GLY A 289 6.01 1.95 9.94
CA GLY A 289 5.28 2.31 11.14
C GLY A 289 3.77 2.24 11.04
N TRP A 290 3.15 2.01 12.20
CA TRP A 290 1.70 1.93 12.35
C TRP A 290 1.24 2.71 13.58
N ALA A 291 0.05 3.29 13.51
CA ALA A 291 -0.59 3.96 14.63
C ALA A 291 -1.97 3.35 14.87
N ASP A 292 -2.20 2.87 16.09
CA ASP A 292 -3.48 2.30 16.49
C ASP A 292 -4.53 3.40 16.66
N ASN A 293 -5.23 3.71 15.58
CA ASN A 293 -6.28 4.71 15.54
C ASN A 293 -7.69 4.12 15.79
N ASN A 294 -7.80 2.87 16.24
CA ASN A 294 -9.08 2.24 16.57
C ASN A 294 -9.48 2.53 18.03
N PRO A 295 -10.54 3.33 18.31
CA PRO A 295 -10.95 3.63 19.68
C PRO A 295 -11.47 2.43 20.48
N SER A 296 -11.68 1.28 19.83
CA SER A 296 -12.07 0.02 20.46
C SER A 296 -10.86 -0.87 20.83
N SER A 297 -9.65 -0.52 20.40
CA SER A 297 -8.44 -1.28 20.70
C SER A 297 -8.00 -1.07 22.15
N PRO A 298 -7.51 -2.11 22.86
CA PRO A 298 -6.86 -1.94 24.16
C PRO A 298 -5.57 -1.10 24.08
N PHE A 299 -5.02 -0.89 22.87
CA PHE A 299 -3.80 -0.11 22.62
C PHE A 299 -4.07 1.17 21.82
N PHE A 300 -5.31 1.66 21.78
CA PHE A 300 -5.68 2.91 21.09
C PHE A 300 -4.73 4.07 21.42
N GLY A 301 -4.15 4.68 20.39
CA GLY A 301 -3.15 5.74 20.49
C GLY A 301 -1.70 5.28 20.46
N ARG A 302 -1.43 3.98 20.64
CA ARG A 302 -0.07 3.43 20.56
C ARG A 302 0.44 3.55 19.13
N MET A 303 1.65 4.10 19.00
CA MET A 303 2.37 4.17 17.73
C MET A 303 3.53 3.18 17.77
N TYR A 304 3.86 2.62 16.62
CA TYR A 304 4.86 1.58 16.44
C TYR A 304 5.77 1.97 15.28
N VAL A 305 7.06 1.69 15.43
CA VAL A 305 8.06 1.80 14.38
C VAL A 305 8.87 0.52 14.40
N SER A 306 9.01 -0.11 13.24
CA SER A 306 9.90 -1.23 12.99
C SER A 306 11.03 -0.80 12.04
N TRP A 307 12.17 -1.48 12.10
CA TRP A 307 13.30 -1.27 11.19
C TRP A 307 14.27 -2.47 11.23
N ASN A 308 15.24 -2.52 10.31
CA ASN A 308 16.42 -3.38 10.40
C ASN A 308 17.62 -2.63 11.01
N ASP A 309 18.27 -3.19 12.04
CA ASP A 309 19.54 -2.66 12.58
C ASP A 309 20.73 -3.40 11.96
N PHE A 310 21.39 -2.76 10.99
CA PHE A 310 22.50 -3.35 10.25
C PHE A 310 23.80 -3.49 11.06
N ALA A 311 23.91 -2.81 12.21
CA ALA A 311 25.01 -3.02 13.16
C ALA A 311 24.77 -4.25 14.06
N ARG A 312 23.51 -4.67 14.27
CA ARG A 312 23.11 -5.77 15.17
C ARG A 312 22.57 -6.98 14.42
N GLY A 313 23.32 -7.41 13.40
CA GLY A 313 23.04 -8.64 12.66
C GLY A 313 21.85 -8.54 11.71
N GLN A 314 21.40 -7.31 11.40
CA GLN A 314 20.28 -7.02 10.51
C GLN A 314 18.96 -7.61 11.03
N GLY A 315 18.85 -7.79 12.35
CA GLY A 315 17.59 -8.18 12.97
C GLY A 315 16.51 -7.12 12.75
N ILE A 316 15.25 -7.54 12.71
CA ILE A 316 14.10 -6.63 12.80
C ILE A 316 13.96 -6.20 14.27
N PHE A 317 13.86 -4.90 14.51
CA PHE A 317 13.60 -4.29 15.81
C PHE A 317 12.30 -3.50 15.78
N VAL A 318 11.63 -3.40 16.93
CA VAL A 318 10.40 -2.61 17.10
C VAL A 318 10.51 -1.74 18.36
N ARG A 319 10.08 -0.48 18.27
CA ARG A 319 9.76 0.37 19.42
C ARG A 319 8.32 0.84 19.32
N HIS A 320 7.68 1.07 20.46
CA HIS A 320 6.33 1.61 20.52
C HIS A 320 6.21 2.76 21.54
N SER A 321 5.32 3.71 21.29
CA SER A 321 5.04 4.83 22.19
C SER A 321 3.69 4.64 22.90
N ASN A 322 3.68 4.84 24.22
CA ASN A 322 2.51 4.68 25.08
C ASN A 322 1.83 6.00 25.47
N ASP A 323 2.41 7.13 25.07
CA ASP A 323 2.06 8.47 25.52
C ASP A 323 1.94 9.47 24.34
N ASN A 324 1.59 8.94 23.17
CA ASN A 324 1.39 9.69 21.92
C ASN A 324 2.66 10.39 21.40
N GLY A 325 3.78 9.67 21.42
CA GLY A 325 5.06 10.09 20.83
C GLY A 325 5.96 10.92 21.75
N VAL A 326 5.66 10.98 23.06
CA VAL A 326 6.49 11.71 24.03
C VAL A 326 7.67 10.84 24.49
N THR A 327 7.46 9.54 24.68
CA THR A 327 8.50 8.54 24.94
C THR A 327 8.27 7.28 24.11
N TRP A 328 9.35 6.52 23.92
CA TRP A 328 9.37 5.26 23.18
C TRP A 328 9.91 4.13 24.08
N SER A 329 9.32 2.94 24.00
CA SER A 329 9.70 1.71 24.74
C SER A 329 11.18 1.37 24.57
N ASN A 330 11.76 0.43 25.33
CA ASN A 330 13.02 -0.19 24.90
C ASN A 330 12.82 -0.95 23.57
N GLU A 331 13.88 -1.25 22.82
CA GLU A 331 13.71 -2.04 21.58
C GLU A 331 13.28 -3.48 21.89
N THR A 332 12.39 -4.00 21.06
CA THR A 332 12.01 -5.41 21.01
C THR A 332 12.61 -6.02 19.77
N GLN A 333 13.57 -6.94 19.93
CA GLN A 333 14.16 -7.67 18.81
C GLN A 333 13.18 -8.77 18.34
N VAL A 334 12.71 -8.65 17.10
CA VAL A 334 11.77 -9.58 16.47
C VAL A 334 12.50 -10.75 15.80
N THR A 335 13.69 -10.50 15.23
CA THR A 335 14.51 -11.54 14.60
C THR A 335 15.98 -11.50 15.06
N ASN A 336 16.57 -12.69 15.26
CA ASN A 336 17.97 -12.88 15.66
C ASN A 336 18.92 -13.14 14.46
N SER A 337 18.38 -13.06 13.25
CA SER A 337 19.08 -13.21 11.97
C SER A 337 18.47 -12.24 10.99
N PHE A 338 19.19 -11.93 9.90
CA PHE A 338 18.64 -11.09 8.85
C PHE A 338 17.34 -11.67 8.31
N ILE A 339 16.32 -10.83 8.34
CA ILE A 339 15.04 -10.92 7.66
C ILE A 339 14.74 -9.46 7.34
N ARG A 340 14.50 -9.12 6.06
CA ARG A 340 14.22 -7.74 5.71
C ARG A 340 12.90 -7.32 6.33
N ASP A 341 12.88 -6.16 6.97
CA ASP A 341 11.65 -5.53 7.40
C ASP A 341 10.90 -4.96 6.19
N VAL A 342 9.61 -5.27 6.11
CA VAL A 342 8.76 -4.91 4.97
C VAL A 342 7.66 -3.97 5.41
N GLN A 343 6.88 -4.34 6.43
CA GLN A 343 5.77 -3.50 6.91
C GLN A 343 5.29 -3.93 8.30
N ILE A 344 5.16 -3.00 9.24
CA ILE A 344 4.40 -3.17 10.49
C ILE A 344 2.97 -2.65 10.33
N THR A 345 2.00 -3.38 10.86
CA THR A 345 0.59 -3.02 10.86
C THR A 345 -0.12 -3.62 12.06
N GLY A 346 -1.41 -3.37 12.23
CA GLY A 346 -2.18 -3.92 13.34
C GLY A 346 -3.63 -4.25 13.00
N ASP A 347 -4.22 -5.12 13.82
CA ASP A 347 -5.58 -5.62 13.67
C ASP A 347 -6.60 -4.57 14.13
N PRO A 348 -7.48 -4.06 13.23
CA PRO A 348 -8.47 -3.05 13.59
C PRO A 348 -9.63 -3.62 14.44
N THR A 349 -9.60 -4.90 14.84
CA THR A 349 -10.63 -5.53 15.68
C THR A 349 -10.14 -5.94 17.07
N ASN A 350 -8.87 -6.34 17.22
CA ASN A 350 -8.33 -6.85 18.48
C ASN A 350 -7.05 -6.14 18.97
N GLY A 351 -6.40 -5.31 18.14
CA GLY A 351 -5.18 -4.58 18.53
C GLY A 351 -3.89 -5.41 18.49
N ASP A 352 -3.93 -6.64 17.97
CA ASP A 352 -2.72 -7.39 17.67
C ASP A 352 -1.87 -6.67 16.63
N VAL A 353 -0.55 -6.86 16.69
CA VAL A 353 0.42 -6.17 15.84
C VAL A 353 1.12 -7.21 14.97
N TYR A 354 1.27 -6.92 13.69
CA TYR A 354 1.92 -7.79 12.73
C TYR A 354 3.11 -7.08 12.10
N VAL A 355 4.24 -7.77 11.99
CA VAL A 355 5.37 -7.36 11.14
C VAL A 355 5.48 -8.36 10.00
N ALA A 356 5.33 -7.88 8.77
CA ALA A 356 5.70 -8.60 7.57
C ALA A 356 7.21 -8.46 7.35
N GLY A 357 7.87 -9.57 7.01
CA GLY A 357 9.28 -9.55 6.66
C GLY A 357 9.62 -10.61 5.62
N MET A 358 10.76 -10.44 4.94
CA MET A 358 11.23 -11.35 3.89
C MET A 358 12.55 -12.02 4.25
N ASP A 359 12.60 -13.34 4.10
CA ASP A 359 13.84 -14.10 4.06
C ASP A 359 14.30 -14.17 2.61
N GLU A 360 15.35 -13.44 2.25
CA GLU A 360 15.83 -13.24 0.86
C GLU A 360 16.74 -14.41 0.40
N GLY A 361 16.79 -15.50 1.16
CA GLY A 361 17.63 -16.66 0.85
C GLY A 361 19.15 -16.40 0.87
N GLY A 362 19.57 -15.23 1.36
CA GLY A 362 20.95 -14.74 1.30
C GLY A 362 21.25 -13.79 0.13
N GLY A 363 20.24 -13.41 -0.66
CA GLY A 363 20.32 -12.48 -1.79
C GLY A 363 21.09 -13.03 -3.00
N GLY A 364 21.30 -12.17 -4.00
CA GLY A 364 22.14 -12.43 -5.16
C GLY A 364 21.33 -13.01 -6.33
N PHE A 365 21.88 -13.93 -7.11
CA PHE A 365 21.11 -14.57 -8.19
C PHE A 365 21.73 -15.89 -8.68
N PRO A 366 20.92 -16.95 -8.90
CA PRO A 366 19.53 -17.07 -8.48
C PRO A 366 19.44 -17.26 -6.96
N HIS A 367 18.42 -16.68 -6.33
CA HIS A 367 18.04 -16.93 -4.94
C HIS A 367 16.54 -17.27 -4.87
N ASN A 368 16.08 -17.68 -3.69
CA ASN A 368 14.68 -17.89 -3.41
C ASN A 368 14.27 -17.14 -2.15
N ASP A 369 13.11 -16.48 -2.22
CA ASP A 369 12.53 -15.73 -1.13
C ASP A 369 11.51 -16.55 -0.33
N ILE A 370 11.30 -16.15 0.92
CA ILE A 370 10.24 -16.67 1.79
C ILE A 370 9.61 -15.53 2.60
N ASN A 371 8.34 -15.24 2.33
CA ASN A 371 7.54 -14.30 3.12
C ASN A 371 7.28 -14.82 4.54
N LYS A 372 7.42 -13.97 5.55
CA LYS A 372 7.17 -14.27 6.97
C LYS A 372 6.24 -13.23 7.59
N ILE A 373 5.45 -13.65 8.58
CA ILE A 373 4.66 -12.75 9.42
C ILE A 373 4.92 -13.06 10.89
N TYR A 374 5.36 -12.04 11.62
CA TYR A 374 5.52 -12.04 13.06
C TYR A 374 4.31 -11.36 13.71
N ARG A 375 3.74 -11.95 14.75
CA ARG A 375 2.58 -11.40 15.48
C ARG A 375 2.93 -11.14 16.94
N SER A 376 2.45 -10.01 17.44
CA SER A 376 2.35 -9.66 18.86
C SER A 376 0.87 -9.71 19.26
N THR A 377 0.58 -10.26 20.44
CA THR A 377 -0.76 -10.19 21.08
C THR A 377 -0.73 -9.45 22.43
N ASP A 378 0.35 -8.72 22.69
CA ASP A 378 0.59 -7.94 23.92
C ASP A 378 0.89 -6.46 23.63
N GLY A 379 0.62 -6.02 22.40
CA GLY A 379 0.82 -4.66 21.92
C GLY A 379 2.30 -4.33 21.65
N GLY A 380 3.07 -5.29 21.18
CA GLY A 380 4.45 -5.10 20.73
C GLY A 380 5.48 -5.19 21.86
N VAL A 381 5.22 -6.03 22.87
CA VAL A 381 6.19 -6.40 23.91
C VAL A 381 6.89 -7.71 23.55
N THR A 382 6.18 -8.65 22.91
CA THR A 382 6.78 -9.88 22.35
C THR A 382 6.21 -10.21 20.98
N PHE A 383 7.06 -10.69 20.07
CA PHE A 383 6.66 -11.13 18.73
C PHE A 383 6.99 -12.60 18.51
N THR A 384 6.13 -13.32 17.81
CA THR A 384 6.32 -14.72 17.41
C THR A 384 6.08 -14.87 15.91
N ASN A 385 6.94 -15.62 15.19
CA ASN A 385 6.66 -16.00 13.80
C ASN A 385 5.40 -16.89 13.77
N THR A 386 4.35 -16.39 13.11
CA THR A 386 3.06 -17.08 12.97
C THR A 386 2.79 -17.58 11.57
N TYR A 387 3.57 -17.15 10.58
CA TYR A 387 3.47 -17.58 9.20
C TYR A 387 4.85 -17.58 8.54
N THR A 388 5.14 -18.67 7.84
CA THR A 388 6.25 -18.79 6.91
C THR A 388 5.68 -19.35 5.61
N GLY A 389 5.81 -18.59 4.53
CA GLY A 389 5.24 -18.94 3.23
C GLY A 389 5.97 -20.08 2.53
N PRO A 390 5.46 -20.52 1.36
CA PRO A 390 6.25 -21.33 0.44
C PRO A 390 7.44 -20.51 -0.08
N THR A 391 8.51 -21.22 -0.41
CA THR A 391 9.64 -20.63 -1.14
C THR A 391 9.25 -20.30 -2.59
N PHE A 392 9.67 -19.14 -3.08
CA PHE A 392 9.49 -18.74 -4.48
C PHE A 392 10.79 -18.16 -5.04
N PRO A 393 11.03 -18.20 -6.38
CA PRO A 393 12.25 -17.61 -6.95
C PRO A 393 12.27 -16.10 -6.75
N GLY A 394 13.41 -15.58 -6.30
CA GLY A 394 13.65 -14.15 -6.23
C GLY A 394 13.80 -13.52 -7.62
N PRO A 395 13.77 -12.18 -7.71
CA PRO A 395 13.76 -11.47 -8.98
C PRO A 395 15.12 -11.45 -9.69
N GLY A 396 15.14 -10.83 -10.87
CA GLY A 396 16.36 -10.48 -11.61
C GLY A 396 16.80 -11.46 -12.69
N VAL A 397 17.97 -11.17 -13.26
CA VAL A 397 18.62 -11.91 -14.36
C VAL A 397 20.12 -12.14 -14.14
N GLY A 398 20.65 -11.71 -12.99
CA GLY A 398 22.07 -11.70 -12.60
C GLY A 398 22.22 -11.04 -11.23
N ALA A 399 23.45 -10.85 -10.72
CA ALA A 399 23.69 -10.25 -9.41
C ALA A 399 24.90 -9.30 -9.38
N VAL A 400 24.89 -8.38 -8.42
CA VAL A 400 25.96 -7.42 -8.11
C VAL A 400 26.15 -7.34 -6.59
N GLY A 401 27.08 -8.16 -6.07
CA GLY A 401 27.27 -8.30 -4.63
C GLY A 401 26.07 -8.99 -3.98
N TYR A 402 25.47 -8.34 -2.98
CA TYR A 402 24.27 -8.85 -2.32
C TYR A 402 23.03 -8.84 -3.22
N PHE A 403 22.92 -7.89 -4.16
CA PHE A 403 21.65 -7.66 -4.84
C PHE A 403 21.54 -8.34 -6.21
N ALA A 404 20.38 -8.90 -6.51
CA ALA A 404 19.93 -9.25 -7.84
C ALA A 404 19.84 -8.03 -8.75
N VAL A 405 20.05 -8.24 -10.05
CA VAL A 405 20.06 -7.22 -11.10
C VAL A 405 18.85 -7.44 -12.00
N MET A 406 18.02 -6.41 -12.16
CA MET A 406 16.75 -6.49 -12.89
C MET A 406 16.94 -6.52 -14.41
N PHE A 407 17.97 -5.85 -14.93
CA PHE A 407 18.24 -5.73 -16.37
C PHE A 407 19.73 -5.92 -16.66
N THR A 408 20.07 -6.50 -17.82
CA THR A 408 21.46 -6.62 -18.27
C THR A 408 22.04 -5.26 -18.70
N ASP A 409 22.36 -4.40 -17.73
CA ASP A 409 22.78 -3.01 -17.94
C ASP A 409 24.30 -2.79 -17.89
N GLY A 410 25.06 -3.83 -17.54
CA GLY A 410 26.53 -3.84 -17.47
C GLY A 410 27.14 -3.16 -16.25
N GLY A 411 26.33 -2.63 -15.32
CA GLY A 411 26.80 -1.91 -14.13
C GLY A 411 26.06 -2.22 -12.84
N GLY A 412 24.92 -2.93 -12.92
CA GLY A 412 24.03 -3.16 -11.79
C GLY A 412 23.51 -1.84 -11.24
N TYR A 413 22.82 -1.04 -12.04
CA TYR A 413 22.13 0.16 -11.57
C TYR A 413 20.72 -0.18 -11.06
N TRP A 414 20.07 -1.16 -11.69
CA TRP A 414 18.72 -1.62 -11.33
C TRP A 414 18.79 -2.89 -10.52
N ARG A 415 18.50 -2.80 -9.21
CA ARG A 415 18.67 -3.88 -8.23
C ARG A 415 17.49 -3.97 -7.28
N HIS A 416 17.09 -5.18 -6.88
CA HIS A 416 16.00 -5.44 -5.93
C HIS A 416 15.95 -6.94 -5.58
N GLU A 417 15.73 -7.33 -4.31
CA GLU A 417 15.50 -8.74 -3.89
C GLU A 417 14.01 -9.03 -3.65
N GLY A 418 13.08 -8.33 -4.32
CA GLY A 418 11.68 -8.76 -4.40
C GLY A 418 10.80 -8.46 -3.18
N TRP A 419 11.35 -7.78 -2.17
CA TRP A 419 10.68 -7.48 -0.90
C TRP A 419 9.45 -6.55 -0.98
N GLY A 420 9.24 -5.88 -2.12
CA GLY A 420 8.14 -4.93 -2.32
C GLY A 420 8.34 -3.57 -1.66
N GLU A 421 7.25 -2.82 -1.52
CA GLU A 421 7.19 -1.54 -0.79
C GLU A 421 6.17 -1.67 0.37
N PRO A 422 6.35 -0.91 1.48
CA PRO A 422 5.46 -0.89 2.64
C PRO A 422 3.99 -0.47 2.35
#